data_AF-A0A1H0CXR0-F1
#
_entry.id   AF-A0A1H0CXR0-F1
#
_cell.length_a   1.000
_cell.length_b   1.000
_cell.length_c   1.000
_cell.angle_alpha   90.00
_cell.angle_beta   90.00
_cell.angle_gamma   90.00
#
_symmetry.space_group_name_H-M   'P 1'
#
loop_
_entity.id
_entity.type
_entity.pdbx_description
1 polymer ?
#
loop_
_entity_poly.entity_id
_entity_poly.type
_entity_poly.pdbx_seq_one_letter_code
_entity_poly.pdbx_strand_id
1 'polypeptide(L)'
;MFWKDEEKFKQSKTWNWSRFRLIDQVDTTELSLAHLREHGVKGNIQGPQKVTGELRDYIMLFFDHDLTKDYYPDEVPESLEEGKRKSVIVNVYERNPIARKQSIKHYGVQFKVCDLYFENLYGEVGKDFIHVHHIVPLHDIQQGYEVDPIRDLIPVCPNCHAMLHRKENGDYLTLEQLRERILKRT
;
A
#
# COMPACT_ATOMS: atom_id res chain seq x y z
N MET A 1 -14.87 -2.46 11.91
CA MET A 1 -15.83 -1.81 12.83
C MET A 1 -16.85 -1.09 11.96
N PHE A 2 -18.15 -1.32 12.13
CA PHE A 2 -19.18 -0.91 11.14
C PHE A 2 -19.40 0.62 11.02
N TRP A 3 -18.75 1.41 11.87
CA TRP A 3 -18.87 2.86 11.89
C TRP A 3 -17.48 3.46 12.00
N LYS A 4 -16.99 4.10 10.93
CA LYS A 4 -15.79 4.95 10.96
C LYS A 4 -16.08 6.32 11.62
N ASP A 5 -17.36 6.66 11.77
CA ASP A 5 -17.87 7.94 12.25
C ASP A 5 -18.83 7.70 13.43
N GLU A 6 -18.37 8.09 14.62
CA GLU A 6 -19.07 7.84 15.89
C GLU A 6 -20.31 8.74 16.06
N GLU A 7 -20.32 9.93 15.43
CA GLU A 7 -21.50 10.81 15.41
C GLU A 7 -22.61 10.21 14.56
N LYS A 8 -22.27 9.73 13.35
CA LYS A 8 -23.24 9.02 12.49
C LYS A 8 -23.81 7.79 13.18
N PHE A 9 -23.00 7.05 13.93
CA PHE A 9 -23.51 5.93 14.72
C PHE A 9 -24.57 6.38 15.73
N LYS A 10 -24.31 7.46 16.48
CA LYS A 10 -25.28 8.01 17.45
C LYS A 10 -26.56 8.48 16.75
N GLN A 11 -26.44 9.17 15.61
CA GLN A 11 -27.59 9.61 14.80
C GLN A 11 -28.40 8.44 14.25
N SER A 12 -27.75 7.35 13.81
CA SER A 12 -28.44 6.18 13.24
C SER A 12 -29.37 5.48 14.23
N LYS A 13 -29.19 5.67 15.55
CA LYS A 13 -30.07 5.10 16.58
C LYS A 13 -31.50 5.65 16.54
N THR A 14 -31.72 6.79 15.87
CA THR A 14 -33.05 7.40 15.70
C THR A 14 -33.71 7.03 14.38
N TRP A 15 -33.04 6.25 13.52
CA TRP A 15 -33.53 5.88 12.20
C TRP A 15 -34.22 4.52 12.20
N ASN A 16 -35.28 4.42 11.38
CA ASN A 16 -36.05 3.18 11.22
C ASN A 16 -35.56 2.33 10.04
N TRP A 17 -34.45 2.73 9.42
CA TRP A 17 -33.90 2.12 8.22
C TRP A 17 -32.37 2.11 8.28
N SER A 18 -31.76 1.17 7.56
CA SER A 18 -30.32 1.07 7.40
C SER A 18 -30.00 0.88 5.93
N ARG A 19 -29.02 1.63 5.44
CA ARG A 19 -28.51 1.48 4.07
C ARG A 19 -27.12 0.85 4.13
N PHE A 20 -27.01 -0.36 3.62
CA PHE A 20 -25.72 -0.98 3.39
C PHE A 20 -25.14 -0.45 2.08
N ARG A 21 -23.85 -0.13 2.11
CA ARG A 21 -23.06 0.21 0.93
C ARG A 21 -21.79 -0.62 0.99
N LEU A 22 -21.44 -1.26 -0.12
CA LEU A 22 -20.11 -1.84 -0.27
C LEU A 22 -19.09 -0.69 -0.23
N ILE A 23 -18.26 -0.67 0.81
CA ILE A 23 -17.23 0.36 0.98
C ILE A 23 -15.98 -0.02 0.18
N ASP A 24 -15.62 -1.30 0.23
CA ASP A 24 -14.40 -1.81 -0.39
C ASP A 24 -14.52 -3.34 -0.57
N GLN A 25 -13.80 -3.89 -1.54
CA GLN A 25 -13.73 -5.32 -1.84
C GLN A 25 -12.31 -5.68 -2.24
N VAL A 26 -11.77 -6.73 -1.60
CA VAL A 26 -10.43 -7.24 -1.88
C VAL A 26 -10.52 -8.70 -2.28
N ASP A 27 -9.76 -9.07 -3.30
CA ASP A 27 -9.60 -10.43 -3.79
C ASP A 27 -8.09 -10.73 -3.92
N THR A 28 -7.55 -11.59 -3.05
CA THR A 28 -6.14 -11.95 -2.99
C THR A 28 -5.98 -13.35 -2.38
N THR A 29 -4.95 -14.07 -2.80
CA THR A 29 -4.61 -15.41 -2.31
C THR A 29 -4.19 -15.41 -0.84
N GLU A 30 -3.71 -14.27 -0.34
CA GLU A 30 -3.39 -14.05 1.08
C GLU A 30 -4.64 -14.16 1.96
N LEU A 31 -5.84 -13.86 1.45
CA LEU A 31 -7.11 -14.05 2.16
C LEU A 31 -7.76 -15.41 1.89
N SER A 32 -6.97 -16.40 1.44
CA SER A 32 -7.47 -17.78 1.27
C SER A 32 -7.87 -18.42 2.59
N LEU A 33 -8.73 -19.46 2.52
CA LEU A 33 -9.16 -20.19 3.71
C LEU A 33 -7.99 -20.80 4.51
N ALA A 34 -6.88 -21.15 3.85
CA ALA A 34 -5.69 -21.68 4.49
C ALA A 34 -5.04 -20.63 5.40
N HIS A 35 -4.71 -19.47 4.85
CA HIS A 35 -4.13 -18.34 5.61
C HIS A 35 -5.09 -17.82 6.69
N LEU A 36 -6.39 -17.74 6.39
CA LEU A 36 -7.38 -17.33 7.38
C LEU A 36 -7.44 -18.28 8.59
N ARG A 37 -7.20 -19.58 8.40
CA ARG A 37 -7.15 -20.57 9.49
C ARG A 37 -5.90 -20.41 10.35
N GLU A 38 -4.76 -20.10 9.73
CA GLU A 38 -3.52 -19.79 10.44
C GLU A 38 -3.70 -18.56 11.36
N HIS A 39 -4.47 -17.59 10.90
CA HIS A 39 -4.79 -16.37 11.66
C HIS A 39 -6.07 -16.46 12.52
N GLY A 40 -6.60 -17.67 12.74
CA GLY A 40 -7.59 -17.92 13.80
C GLY A 40 -9.03 -18.19 13.34
N VAL A 41 -9.31 -18.39 12.05
CA VAL A 41 -10.60 -18.96 11.61
C VAL A 41 -10.72 -20.39 12.12
N LYS A 42 -11.76 -20.65 12.92
CA LYS A 42 -12.10 -21.98 13.42
C LYS A 42 -13.38 -22.49 12.77
N GLY A 43 -13.35 -23.76 12.36
CA GLY A 43 -14.51 -24.41 11.74
C GLY A 43 -14.78 -23.96 10.30
N ASN A 44 -16.01 -24.20 9.86
CA ASN A 44 -16.46 -23.85 8.50
C ASN A 44 -17.17 -22.49 8.51
N ILE A 45 -16.84 -21.65 7.54
CA ILE A 45 -17.50 -20.36 7.34
C ILE A 45 -18.81 -20.63 6.60
N GLN A 46 -19.92 -20.70 7.33
CA GLN A 46 -21.26 -20.98 6.76
C GLN A 46 -22.14 -19.73 6.63
N GLY A 47 -21.53 -18.54 6.63
CA GLY A 47 -22.23 -17.27 6.47
C GLY A 47 -21.42 -16.08 6.98
N PRO A 48 -22.01 -14.87 7.00
CA PRO A 48 -21.37 -13.69 7.54
C PRO A 48 -21.02 -13.89 9.01
N GLN A 49 -19.74 -13.71 9.34
CA GLN A 49 -19.25 -13.84 10.72
C GLN A 49 -18.62 -12.53 11.20
N LYS A 50 -18.79 -12.25 12.49
CA LYS A 50 -18.10 -11.14 13.13
C LYS A 50 -16.64 -11.54 13.36
N VAL A 51 -15.74 -10.83 12.71
CA VAL A 51 -14.30 -11.03 12.88
C VAL A 51 -13.79 -10.18 14.05
N THR A 52 -13.00 -10.78 14.95
CA THR A 52 -12.42 -10.10 16.13
C THR A 52 -10.97 -10.53 16.38
N GLY A 53 -10.23 -9.75 17.16
CA GLY A 53 -8.85 -10.06 17.55
C GLY A 53 -7.88 -10.11 16.37
N GLU A 54 -6.92 -11.03 16.43
CA GLU A 54 -5.84 -11.20 15.45
C GLU A 54 -6.37 -11.39 14.02
N LEU A 55 -7.41 -12.21 13.84
CA LEU A 55 -8.02 -12.42 12.53
C LEU A 55 -8.56 -11.12 11.92
N ARG A 56 -9.15 -10.26 12.75
CA ARG A 56 -9.64 -8.96 12.29
C ARG A 56 -8.47 -8.10 11.86
N ASP A 57 -7.43 -8.04 12.69
CA ASP A 57 -6.27 -7.20 12.44
C ASP A 57 -5.52 -7.62 11.19
N TYR A 58 -5.42 -8.94 10.92
CA TYR A 58 -4.92 -9.51 9.68
C TYR A 58 -5.76 -9.13 8.46
N ILE A 59 -7.08 -9.39 8.49
CA ILE A 59 -7.96 -9.06 7.36
C ILE A 59 -7.94 -7.56 7.06
N MET A 60 -7.94 -6.71 8.09
CA MET A 60 -7.90 -5.25 7.90
C MET A 60 -6.61 -4.74 7.24
N LEU A 61 -5.51 -5.51 7.22
CA LEU A 61 -4.28 -5.15 6.47
C LEU A 61 -4.54 -4.96 4.98
N PHE A 62 -5.53 -5.67 4.46
CA PHE A 62 -5.85 -5.68 3.04
C PHE A 62 -6.87 -4.61 2.66
N PHE A 63 -7.65 -4.10 3.63
CA PHE A 63 -8.69 -3.08 3.45
C PHE A 63 -8.23 -1.66 3.85
N ASP A 64 -7.03 -1.50 4.41
CA ASP A 64 -6.47 -0.17 4.61
C ASP A 64 -6.17 0.40 3.22
N HIS A 65 -6.93 1.42 2.82
CA HIS A 65 -6.74 2.11 1.56
C HIS A 65 -5.34 2.72 1.55
N ASP A 66 -4.40 1.98 0.99
CA ASP A 66 -3.11 2.51 0.64
C ASP A 66 -3.31 3.51 -0.50
N LEU A 67 -3.40 4.80 -0.16
CA LEU A 67 -3.49 5.91 -1.11
C LEU A 67 -2.34 5.90 -2.12
N THR A 68 -1.32 5.06 -1.91
CA THR A 68 -0.12 4.92 -2.74
C THR A 68 -0.23 3.86 -3.84
N LYS A 69 -1.27 2.99 -3.83
CA LYS A 69 -1.32 1.80 -4.69
C LYS A 69 -1.64 2.07 -6.17
N ASP A 70 -2.41 3.12 -6.46
CA ASP A 70 -2.99 3.33 -7.81
C ASP A 70 -2.55 4.63 -8.52
N TYR A 71 -1.70 5.47 -7.91
CA TYR A 71 -1.49 6.82 -8.43
C TYR A 71 -0.35 6.97 -9.45
N TYR A 72 0.53 5.97 -9.58
CA TYR A 72 1.60 5.99 -10.58
C TYR A 72 1.50 4.75 -11.46
N PRO A 73 0.85 4.84 -12.63
CA PRO A 73 1.02 3.83 -13.65
C PRO A 73 2.50 3.85 -14.08
N ASP A 74 3.18 2.72 -13.90
CA ASP A 74 4.58 2.53 -14.29
C ASP A 74 4.78 2.69 -15.82
N GLU A 75 3.69 2.67 -16.60
CA GLU A 75 3.68 2.87 -18.04
C GLU A 75 2.63 3.93 -18.44
N VAL A 76 3.10 5.07 -18.96
CA VAL A 76 2.25 6.08 -19.60
C VAL A 76 2.33 5.87 -21.11
N PRO A 77 1.20 5.69 -21.82
CA PRO A 77 1.23 5.61 -23.29
C PRO A 77 1.83 6.88 -23.90
N GLU A 78 2.66 6.75 -24.94
CA GLU A 78 3.25 7.90 -25.68
C GLU A 78 2.19 8.77 -26.41
N SER A 79 0.92 8.37 -26.40
CA SER A 79 -0.16 9.11 -27.04
C SER A 79 -0.55 10.35 -26.23
N LEU A 80 -0.52 11.53 -26.86
CA LEU A 80 -1.05 12.79 -26.31
C LEU A 80 -2.59 12.88 -26.33
N GLU A 81 -3.29 11.75 -26.45
CA GLU A 81 -4.76 11.70 -26.39
C GLU A 81 -5.24 11.75 -24.93
N GLU A 82 -5.91 12.84 -24.55
CA GLU A 82 -6.47 13.06 -23.21
C GLU A 82 -8.00 12.81 -23.21
N GLY A 83 -8.58 12.47 -22.06
CA GLY A 83 -10.04 12.49 -21.84
C GLY A 83 -10.84 11.26 -22.26
N LYS A 84 -10.23 10.24 -22.88
CA LYS A 84 -10.89 8.95 -23.16
C LYS A 84 -10.62 7.95 -22.04
N ARG A 85 -11.69 7.26 -21.61
CA ARG A 85 -11.61 6.13 -20.67
C ARG A 85 -10.88 4.97 -21.38
N LYS A 86 -9.58 4.82 -21.11
CA LYS A 86 -8.78 3.66 -21.54
C LYS A 86 -8.76 2.64 -20.40
N SER A 87 -9.08 1.39 -20.72
CA SER A 87 -8.81 0.25 -19.85
C SER A 87 -7.40 -0.23 -20.17
N VAL A 88 -6.44 0.05 -19.29
CA VAL A 88 -5.08 -0.48 -19.40
C VAL A 88 -5.06 -1.83 -18.68
N ILE A 89 -4.78 -2.91 -19.40
CA ILE A 89 -4.48 -4.22 -18.80
C ILE A 89 -2.98 -4.18 -18.48
N VAL A 90 -2.65 -3.65 -17.31
CA VAL A 90 -1.28 -3.67 -16.77
C VAL A 90 -1.06 -5.01 -16.07
N ASN A 91 0.09 -5.63 -16.32
CA ASN A 91 0.56 -6.74 -15.48
C ASN A 91 0.92 -6.16 -14.11
N VAL A 92 0.03 -6.30 -13.15
CA VAL A 92 0.28 -5.86 -11.77
C VAL A 92 1.00 -6.98 -11.04
N TYR A 93 2.25 -6.75 -10.67
CA TYR A 93 2.93 -7.62 -9.72
C TYR A 93 2.23 -7.49 -8.35
N GLU A 94 1.77 -8.61 -7.79
CA GLU A 94 1.09 -8.64 -6.50
C GLU A 94 2.07 -8.23 -5.38
N ARG A 95 1.86 -7.05 -4.78
CA ARG A 95 2.68 -6.56 -3.67
C ARG A 95 2.06 -7.00 -2.34
N ASN A 96 2.82 -7.69 -1.49
CA ASN A 96 2.32 -8.21 -0.22
C ASN A 96 2.17 -7.06 0.83
N PRO A 97 0.94 -6.73 1.28
CA PRO A 97 0.71 -5.64 2.23
C PRO A 97 1.27 -5.94 3.64
N ILE A 98 1.43 -7.22 4.00
CA ILE A 98 2.06 -7.65 5.25
C ILE A 98 3.53 -7.28 5.22
N ALA A 99 4.22 -7.57 4.12
CA ALA A 99 5.63 -7.20 3.94
C ALA A 99 5.83 -5.68 4.00
N ARG A 100 4.95 -4.91 3.35
CA ARG A 100 4.94 -3.44 3.48
C ARG A 100 4.83 -2.99 4.94
N LYS A 101 3.86 -3.52 5.69
CA LYS A 101 3.64 -3.13 7.09
C LYS A 101 4.81 -3.54 7.99
N GLN A 102 5.39 -4.72 7.77
CA GLN A 102 6.56 -5.18 8.51
C GLN A 102 7.78 -4.30 8.24
N SER A 103 8.00 -3.90 6.98
CA SER A 103 9.05 -2.94 6.60
C SER A 103 8.89 -1.59 7.31
N ILE A 104 7.70 -0.99 7.25
CA ILE A 104 7.41 0.30 7.91
C ILE A 104 7.53 0.18 9.44
N LYS A 105 7.06 -0.92 10.03
CA LYS A 105 7.18 -1.16 11.48
C LYS A 105 8.65 -1.27 11.92
N HIS A 106 9.51 -1.86 11.10
CA HIS A 106 10.93 -2.03 11.41
C HIS A 106 11.70 -0.71 11.25
N TYR A 107 11.51 -0.02 10.14
CA TYR A 107 12.29 1.16 9.76
C TYR A 107 11.70 2.49 10.25
N GLY A 108 10.43 2.51 10.66
CA GLY A 108 9.70 3.70 11.07
C GLY A 108 9.28 4.60 9.90
N VAL A 109 8.90 5.83 10.23
CA VAL A 109 8.45 6.85 9.27
C VAL A 109 9.58 7.68 8.65
N GLN A 110 10.83 7.33 9.00
CA GLN A 110 12.03 7.98 8.48
C GLN A 110 12.35 7.46 7.08
N PHE A 111 12.29 8.33 6.07
CA PHE A 111 12.70 7.94 4.72
C PHE A 111 14.22 7.75 4.68
N LYS A 112 14.66 6.67 4.03
CA LYS A 112 16.09 6.34 3.95
C LYS A 112 16.87 7.15 2.92
N VAL A 113 16.18 7.97 2.14
CA VAL A 113 16.74 8.77 1.04
C VAL A 113 16.72 10.27 1.34
N CYS A 114 15.67 10.79 1.99
CA CYS A 114 15.54 12.20 2.31
C CYS A 114 14.98 12.41 3.72
N ASP A 115 15.26 13.56 4.33
CA ASP A 115 14.80 13.86 5.70
C ASP A 115 13.47 14.64 5.73
N LEU A 116 12.66 14.50 4.66
CA LEU A 116 11.31 15.10 4.61
C LEU A 116 10.35 14.30 5.48
N TYR A 117 9.38 14.97 6.10
CA TYR A 117 8.26 14.31 6.77
C TYR A 117 6.96 14.96 6.30
N PHE A 118 6.07 14.19 5.70
CA PHE A 118 4.82 14.72 5.14
C PHE A 118 3.91 15.26 6.22
N GLU A 119 3.90 14.66 7.41
CA GLU A 119 3.17 15.17 8.57
C GLU A 119 3.60 16.59 8.95
N ASN A 120 4.90 16.91 8.90
CA ASN A 120 5.39 18.25 9.23
C ASN A 120 4.94 19.31 8.21
N LEU A 121 4.73 18.91 6.95
CA LEU A 121 4.37 19.83 5.86
C LEU A 121 2.86 19.93 5.63
N TYR A 122 2.14 18.82 5.78
CA TYR A 122 0.72 18.68 5.43
C TYR A 122 -0.18 18.42 6.64
N GLY A 123 0.37 18.25 7.84
CA GLY A 123 -0.39 17.89 9.05
C GLY A 123 -0.85 16.43 9.05
N GLU A 124 -1.93 16.14 9.78
CA GLU A 124 -2.46 14.77 9.98
C GLU A 124 -2.72 13.99 8.67
N VAL A 125 -3.06 14.66 7.58
CA VAL A 125 -3.27 14.00 6.28
C VAL A 125 -1.98 13.43 5.68
N GLY A 126 -0.82 13.97 6.07
CA GLY A 126 0.49 13.47 5.67
C GLY A 126 1.06 12.39 6.60
N LYS A 127 0.35 12.05 7.67
CA LYS A 127 0.77 11.02 8.62
C LYS A 127 0.77 9.64 7.96
N ASP A 128 1.84 8.88 8.22
CA ASP A 128 2.06 7.54 7.68
C ASP A 128 2.04 7.46 6.13
N PHE A 129 2.15 8.61 5.43
CA PHE A 129 2.17 8.67 3.97
C PHE A 129 3.55 8.27 3.43
N ILE A 130 3.75 6.96 3.29
CA ILE A 130 5.04 6.33 3.00
C ILE A 130 4.87 5.32 1.86
N HIS A 131 5.78 5.39 0.90
CA HIS A 131 5.90 4.40 -0.17
C HIS A 131 6.96 3.37 0.20
N VAL A 132 6.82 2.14 -0.30
CA VAL A 132 7.83 1.10 -0.14
C VAL A 132 8.38 0.72 -1.50
N HIS A 133 9.69 0.86 -1.64
CA HIS A 133 10.43 0.55 -2.86
C HIS A 133 11.12 -0.81 -2.72
N HIS A 134 11.14 -1.59 -3.79
CA HIS A 134 11.96 -2.81 -3.84
C HIS A 134 13.39 -2.42 -4.20
N ILE A 135 14.36 -2.82 -3.38
CA ILE A 135 15.78 -2.52 -3.61
C ILE A 135 16.25 -3.20 -4.91
N VAL A 136 15.78 -4.43 -5.16
CA VAL A 136 15.96 -5.14 -6.42
C VAL A 136 14.63 -5.10 -7.18
N PRO A 137 14.58 -4.54 -8.40
CA PRO A 137 13.35 -4.47 -9.17
C PRO A 137 12.76 -5.86 -9.44
N LEU A 138 11.44 -6.00 -9.29
CA LEU A 138 10.74 -7.27 -9.54
C LEU A 138 10.92 -7.79 -10.97
N HIS A 139 11.11 -6.90 -11.95
CA HIS A 139 11.34 -7.27 -13.35
C HIS A 139 12.70 -7.94 -13.59
N ASP A 140 13.68 -7.72 -12.71
CA ASP A 140 14.98 -8.41 -12.76
C ASP A 140 14.90 -9.80 -12.14
N ILE A 141 13.98 -10.01 -11.20
CA ILE A 141 13.83 -11.28 -10.48
C ILE A 141 13.13 -12.33 -11.36
N GLN A 142 12.19 -11.93 -12.22
CA GLN A 142 11.50 -12.75 -13.25
C GLN A 142 10.81 -14.06 -12.77
N GLN A 143 10.90 -14.40 -11.49
CA GLN A 143 10.27 -15.55 -10.85
C GLN A 143 9.56 -15.12 -9.56
N GLY A 144 8.54 -15.88 -9.14
CA GLY A 144 7.95 -15.69 -7.81
C GLY A 144 9.01 -15.94 -6.73
N TYR A 145 9.17 -15.00 -5.80
CA TYR A 145 10.06 -15.15 -4.65
C TYR A 145 9.38 -14.62 -3.39
N GLU A 146 9.78 -15.17 -2.25
CA GLU A 146 9.33 -14.69 -0.94
C GLU A 146 10.10 -13.41 -0.60
N VAL A 147 9.38 -12.29 -0.53
CA VAL A 147 9.96 -10.98 -0.25
C VAL A 147 10.36 -10.89 1.22
N ASP A 148 11.62 -10.53 1.50
CA ASP A 148 12.07 -10.18 2.84
C ASP A 148 11.73 -8.69 3.11
N PRO A 149 10.80 -8.39 4.03
CA PRO A 149 10.34 -7.03 4.33
C PRO A 149 11.44 -6.07 4.79
N ILE A 150 12.55 -6.60 5.29
CA ILE A 150 13.66 -5.84 5.84
C ILE A 150 14.76 -5.73 4.79
N ARG A 151 15.08 -6.82 4.08
CA ARG A 151 16.22 -6.86 3.16
C ARG A 151 15.90 -6.41 1.75
N ASP A 152 14.66 -6.62 1.29
CA ASP A 152 14.29 -6.38 -0.10
C ASP A 152 13.47 -5.09 -0.26
N LEU A 153 12.93 -4.58 0.84
CA LEU A 153 12.04 -3.43 0.85
C LEU A 153 12.62 -2.28 1.65
N ILE A 154 12.48 -1.07 1.13
CA ILE A 154 12.91 0.15 1.81
C ILE A 154 11.81 1.22 1.81
N PRO A 155 11.49 1.82 2.96
CA PRO A 155 10.57 2.94 3.00
C PRO A 155 11.20 4.20 2.41
N VAL A 156 10.46 4.82 1.47
CA VAL A 156 10.84 6.05 0.77
C VAL A 156 9.63 6.97 0.67
N CYS A 157 9.88 8.26 0.47
CA CYS A 157 8.79 9.18 0.20
C CYS A 157 8.26 9.03 -1.23
N PRO A 158 7.02 9.45 -1.52
CA PRO A 158 6.45 9.43 -2.88
C PRO A 158 7.35 10.09 -3.93
N ASN A 159 8.01 11.19 -3.58
CA ASN A 159 8.89 11.92 -4.50
C ASN A 159 10.18 11.13 -4.79
N CYS A 160 10.81 10.57 -3.76
CA CYS A 160 12.00 9.73 -3.93
C CYS A 160 11.66 8.43 -4.67
N HIS A 161 10.51 7.84 -4.38
CA HIS A 161 9.98 6.68 -5.10
C HIS A 161 9.88 6.97 -6.60
N ALA A 162 9.24 8.08 -6.96
CA ALA A 162 9.11 8.49 -8.37
C ALA A 162 10.47 8.71 -9.05
N MET A 163 11.47 9.23 -8.33
CA MET A 163 12.81 9.43 -8.89
C MET A 163 13.59 8.12 -9.06
N LEU A 164 13.41 7.14 -8.17
CA LEU A 164 14.04 5.81 -8.30
C LEU A 164 13.47 5.02 -9.50
N HIS A 165 12.20 5.23 -9.82
CA HIS A 165 11.55 4.65 -11.00
C HIS A 165 11.81 5.45 -12.30
N ARG A 166 12.55 6.56 -12.24
CA ARG A 166 12.89 7.35 -13.42
C ARG A 166 14.26 6.93 -13.96
N LYS A 167 14.30 6.57 -15.25
CA LYS A 167 15.56 6.28 -15.94
C LYS A 167 16.32 7.55 -16.26
N GLU A 168 17.62 7.53 -16.05
CA GLU A 168 18.57 8.54 -16.51
C GLU A 168 19.65 7.84 -17.32
N ASN A 169 19.87 8.29 -18.56
CA ASN A 169 20.80 7.65 -19.50
C ASN A 169 20.54 6.15 -19.76
N GLY A 170 19.31 5.69 -19.55
CA GLY A 170 18.89 4.31 -19.76
C GLY A 170 18.82 3.46 -18.49
N ASP A 171 19.42 3.93 -17.39
CA ASP A 171 19.54 3.18 -16.13
C ASP A 171 18.72 3.80 -15.01
N TYR A 172 18.28 2.96 -14.06
CA TYR A 172 17.63 3.42 -12.83
C TYR A 172 18.67 3.92 -11.81
N LEU A 173 18.32 4.95 -11.06
CA LEU A 173 19.16 5.44 -9.97
C LEU A 173 19.13 4.48 -8.78
N THR A 174 20.29 4.26 -8.15
CA THR A 174 20.33 3.60 -6.85
C THR A 174 19.89 4.55 -5.73
N LEU A 175 19.56 3.97 -4.57
CA LEU A 175 19.21 4.72 -3.36
C LEU A 175 20.35 5.66 -2.94
N GLU A 176 21.59 5.19 -3.00
CA GLU A 176 22.80 5.95 -2.65
C GLU A 176 23.01 7.10 -3.63
N GLN A 177 22.87 6.85 -4.93
CA GLN A 177 23.00 7.88 -5.96
C GLN A 177 21.98 9.00 -5.78
N LEU A 178 20.71 8.65 -5.48
CA LEU A 178 19.67 9.64 -5.23
C LEU A 178 19.93 10.40 -3.92
N ARG A 179 20.37 9.70 -2.87
CA ARG A 179 20.71 10.32 -1.58
C ARG A 179 21.86 11.32 -1.71
N GLU A 180 22.93 10.97 -2.43
CA GLU A 180 24.04 11.88 -2.69
C GLU A 180 23.60 13.16 -3.41
N ARG A 181 22.68 13.05 -4.37
CA ARG A 181 22.16 14.23 -5.10
C ARG A 181 21.42 15.20 -4.19
N ILE A 182 20.67 14.67 -3.23
CA ILE A 182 19.93 15.49 -2.26
C ILE A 182 20.91 16.17 -1.31
N LEU A 183 21.92 15.45 -0.81
CA LEU A 183 22.94 15.99 0.09
C LEU A 183 23.82 17.06 -0.58
N LYS A 184 24.21 16.89 -1.85
CA LYS A 184 25.02 17.88 -2.60
C LYS A 184 24.29 19.21 -2.87
N ARG A 185 22.97 19.27 -2.63
CA ARG A 185 22.15 20.48 -2.79
C ARG A 185 21.96 21.28 -1.49
N THR A 186 22.39 20.72 -0.35
CA THR A 186 22.27 21.35 0.97
C THR A 186 23.62 21.94 1.37
#